data_AF-A0A352CQL8-F1
#
_entry.id   AF-A0A352CQL8-F1
#
_cell.length_a   1.000
_cell.length_b   1.000
_cell.length_c   1.000
_cell.angle_alpha   90.00
_cell.angle_beta   90.00
_cell.angle_gamma   90.00
#
_symmetry.space_group_name_H-M   'P 1'
#
loop_
_entity.id
_entity.type
_entity.pdbx_description
1 polymer ?
#
loop_
_entity_poly.entity_id
_entity_poly.type
_entity_poly.pdbx_seq_one_letter_code
_entity_poly.pdbx_strand_id
1 'polypeptide(L)'
;QFKYLDLLLEQKLEEEAAEAEKTAKASEEKVKKVRTKTRQQKDLEKKRQKDLNRVRNTIDAILEKFSDDDGWIFSGKLGDHLSKRLPDFDVRNFGFSKFTAFIKSLGSYEWNEILDNNHQKQIYFRRRVKDDKIGKTEEKKGVSE
;
A
#
# COMPACT_ATOMS: atom_id res chain seq x y z
N GLN A 1 60.42 14.34 23.03
CA GLN A 1 59.02 14.82 23.09
C GLN A 1 58.35 14.52 21.76
N PHE A 2 57.24 13.79 21.78
CA PHE A 2 56.58 13.23 20.60
C PHE A 2 55.65 14.24 19.92
N LYS A 3 56.20 15.13 19.09
CA LYS A 3 55.43 16.14 18.32
C LYS A 3 54.52 15.55 17.23
N TYR A 4 54.72 14.28 16.88
CA TYR A 4 53.97 13.62 15.81
C TYR A 4 52.58 13.15 16.27
N LEU A 5 52.41 12.86 17.57
CA LEU A 5 51.10 12.52 18.13
C LEU A 5 50.19 13.74 18.23
N ASP A 6 50.75 14.92 18.56
CA ASP A 6 50.00 16.18 18.56
C ASP A 6 49.57 16.57 17.14
N LEU A 7 50.46 16.42 16.15
CA LEU A 7 50.14 16.72 14.74
C LEU A 7 49.00 15.83 14.19
N LEU A 8 48.98 14.55 14.57
CA LEU A 8 47.91 13.62 14.17
C LEU A 8 46.61 13.86 14.94
N LEU A 9 46.69 14.30 16.19
CA LEU A 9 45.52 14.66 16.99
C LEU A 9 44.83 15.91 16.44
N GLU A 10 45.62 16.90 16.00
CA GLU A 10 45.14 18.11 15.35
C GLU A 10 44.44 17.80 14.02
N GLN A 11 45.01 16.91 13.18
CA GLN A 11 44.37 16.45 11.94
C GLN A 11 43.05 15.71 12.20
N LYS A 12 42.96 14.93 13.29
CA LYS A 12 41.75 14.17 13.62
C LYS A 12 40.63 15.05 14.20
N LEU A 13 40.99 16.09 14.95
CA LEU A 13 40.07 17.11 15.43
C LEU A 13 39.53 17.98 14.28
N GLU A 14 40.35 18.26 13.26
CA GLU A 14 39.92 18.95 12.03
C GLU A 14 38.98 18.09 11.16
N GLU A 15 39.19 16.77 11.09
CA GLU A 15 38.31 15.83 10.39
C GLU A 15 36.94 15.65 11.07
N GLU A 16 36.89 15.64 12.41
CA GLU A 16 35.64 15.50 13.19
C GLU A 16 34.76 16.76 13.12
N ALA A 17 35.36 17.95 12.99
CA ALA A 17 34.64 19.21 12.75
C ALA A 17 34.06 19.33 11.33
N ALA A 18 34.72 18.74 10.33
CA ALA A 18 34.27 18.77 8.93
C ALA A 18 33.10 17.81 8.62
N GLU A 19 32.96 16.71 9.37
CA GLU A 19 31.80 15.79 9.25
C GLU A 19 30.52 16.36 9.88
N ALA A 20 30.63 17.18 10.93
CA ALA A 20 29.48 17.79 11.59
C ALA A 20 28.79 18.88 10.72
N GLU A 21 29.50 19.53 9.80
CA GLU A 21 28.92 20.61 8.98
C GLU A 21 28.24 20.10 7.68
N LYS A 22 28.59 18.90 7.19
CA LYS A 22 27.96 18.30 5.99
C LYS A 22 26.56 17.71 6.27
N THR A 23 26.23 17.42 7.52
CA THR A 23 24.91 16.89 7.90
C THR A 23 23.87 17.99 8.17
N ALA A 24 24.28 19.24 8.38
CA ALA A 24 23.36 20.34 8.66
C ALA A 24 22.71 20.96 7.40
N LYS A 25 23.42 21.07 6.27
CA LYS A 25 22.91 21.75 5.05
C LYS A 25 21.92 20.94 4.20
N ALA A 26 21.79 19.64 4.42
CA ALA A 26 20.76 18.81 3.76
C ALA A 26 19.39 18.83 4.49
N SER A 27 19.34 19.44 5.68
CA SER A 27 18.17 19.36 6.55
C SER A 27 17.24 20.58 6.45
N GLU A 28 17.73 21.75 6.04
CA GLU A 28 16.91 22.97 6.02
C GLU A 28 16.00 23.11 4.78
N GLU A 29 16.36 22.51 3.64
CA GLU A 29 15.49 22.51 2.45
C GLU A 29 14.35 21.47 2.55
N LYS A 30 14.53 20.43 3.40
CA LYS A 30 13.49 19.43 3.69
C LYS A 30 12.36 19.95 4.57
N VAL A 31 12.60 20.94 5.43
CA VAL A 31 11.60 21.38 6.42
C VAL A 31 10.59 22.37 5.84
N LYS A 32 10.99 23.27 4.92
CA LYS A 32 10.04 24.19 4.25
C LYS A 32 9.06 23.48 3.31
N LYS A 33 9.45 22.33 2.74
CA LYS A 33 8.58 21.50 1.87
C LYS A 33 7.56 20.65 2.66
N VAL A 34 7.74 20.47 3.96
CA VAL A 34 6.85 19.65 4.81
C VAL A 34 5.64 20.44 5.32
N ARG A 35 5.78 21.75 5.57
CA ARG A 35 4.69 22.58 6.13
C ARG A 35 3.63 23.03 5.12
N THR A 36 3.97 23.21 3.84
CA THR A 36 2.96 23.47 2.79
C THR A 36 2.22 22.21 2.33
N LYS A 37 2.84 21.03 2.48
CA LYS A 37 2.22 19.73 2.19
C LYS A 37 1.07 19.37 3.14
N THR A 38 1.08 19.85 4.38
CA THR A 38 0.15 19.37 5.42
C THR A 38 -1.30 19.83 5.23
N ARG A 39 -1.54 20.95 4.53
CA ARG A 39 -2.92 21.46 4.28
C ARG A 39 -3.51 20.88 2.99
N GLN A 40 -2.68 20.71 1.95
CA GLN A 40 -3.08 20.07 0.68
C GLN A 40 -3.28 18.55 0.84
N GLN A 41 -2.47 17.89 1.66
CA GLN A 41 -2.63 16.46 1.98
C GLN A 41 -3.94 16.17 2.72
N LYS A 42 -4.41 17.05 3.60
CA LYS A 42 -5.69 16.85 4.31
C LYS A 42 -6.91 16.95 3.39
N ASP A 43 -6.88 17.82 2.39
CA ASP A 43 -7.99 17.95 1.44
C ASP A 43 -8.01 16.79 0.44
N LEU A 44 -6.83 16.39 -0.05
CA LEU A 44 -6.64 15.20 -0.86
C LEU A 44 -7.08 13.93 -0.12
N GLU A 45 -6.76 13.80 1.17
CA GLU A 45 -7.16 12.63 1.97
C GLU A 45 -8.69 12.56 2.17
N LYS A 46 -9.35 13.72 2.38
CA LYS A 46 -10.82 13.77 2.43
C LYS A 46 -11.46 13.38 1.10
N LYS A 47 -10.88 13.82 -0.03
CA LYS A 47 -11.34 13.42 -1.36
C LYS A 47 -11.13 11.92 -1.59
N ARG A 48 -9.95 11.40 -1.25
CA ARG A 48 -9.63 9.96 -1.31
C ARG A 48 -10.58 9.13 -0.46
N GLN A 49 -10.96 9.59 0.72
CA GLN A 49 -11.92 8.88 1.57
C GLN A 49 -13.31 8.78 0.94
N LYS A 50 -13.77 9.85 0.28
CA LYS A 50 -15.04 9.83 -0.48
C LYS A 50 -14.95 8.87 -1.67
N ASP A 51 -13.83 8.90 -2.38
CA ASP A 51 -13.59 8.01 -3.51
C ASP A 51 -13.49 6.54 -3.06
N LEU A 52 -12.82 6.26 -1.93
CA LEU A 52 -12.77 4.93 -1.31
C LEU A 52 -14.17 4.40 -0.98
N ASN A 53 -15.03 5.23 -0.39
CA ASN A 53 -16.41 4.84 -0.07
C ASN A 53 -17.22 4.56 -1.34
N ARG A 54 -17.06 5.38 -2.38
CA ARG A 54 -17.73 5.19 -3.67
C ARG A 54 -17.27 3.90 -4.34
N VAL A 55 -15.97 3.64 -4.34
CA VAL A 55 -15.37 2.41 -4.89
C VAL A 55 -15.87 1.21 -4.13
N ARG A 56 -15.87 1.25 -2.79
CA ARG A 56 -16.37 0.18 -1.93
C ARG A 56 -17.83 -0.15 -2.26
N ASN A 57 -18.71 0.84 -2.28
CA ASN A 57 -20.12 0.64 -2.61
C ASN A 57 -20.30 0.06 -4.02
N THR A 58 -19.45 0.46 -4.96
CA THR A 58 -19.48 -0.06 -6.33
C THR A 58 -19.03 -1.52 -6.37
N ILE A 59 -17.96 -1.87 -5.65
CA ILE A 59 -17.49 -3.25 -5.53
C ILE A 59 -18.57 -4.12 -4.87
N ASP A 60 -19.19 -3.66 -3.78
CA ASP A 60 -20.29 -4.36 -3.11
C ASP A 60 -21.46 -4.61 -4.09
N ALA A 61 -21.85 -3.58 -4.86
CA ALA A 61 -22.91 -3.71 -5.87
C ALA A 61 -22.53 -4.63 -7.04
N ILE A 62 -21.25 -4.70 -7.42
CA ILE A 62 -20.78 -5.64 -8.44
C ILE A 62 -20.77 -7.07 -7.89
N LEU A 63 -20.28 -7.26 -6.66
CA LEU A 63 -20.29 -8.56 -6.00
C LEU A 63 -21.72 -9.11 -5.85
N GLU A 64 -22.69 -8.26 -5.51
CA GLU A 64 -24.10 -8.69 -5.37
C GLU A 64 -24.77 -9.00 -6.71
N LYS A 65 -24.38 -8.33 -7.80
CA LYS A 65 -25.00 -8.52 -9.12
C LYS A 65 -24.32 -9.59 -9.98
N PHE A 66 -23.03 -9.81 -9.76
CA PHE A 66 -22.20 -10.67 -10.59
C PHE A 66 -21.53 -11.80 -9.79
N SER A 67 -21.93 -12.00 -8.52
CA SER A 67 -21.63 -13.23 -7.80
C SER A 67 -22.21 -14.41 -8.57
N ASP A 68 -21.39 -15.43 -8.79
CA ASP A 68 -21.86 -16.72 -9.28
C ASP A 68 -22.63 -17.46 -8.16
N ASP A 69 -23.10 -18.69 -8.43
CA ASP A 69 -23.98 -19.46 -7.51
C ASP A 69 -23.34 -19.70 -6.12
N ASP A 70 -22.01 -19.86 -6.08
CA ASP A 70 -21.24 -20.01 -4.83
C ASP A 70 -20.92 -18.68 -4.12
N GLY A 71 -21.39 -17.54 -4.64
CA GLY A 71 -21.10 -16.22 -4.10
C GLY A 71 -19.70 -15.68 -4.41
N TRP A 72 -18.91 -16.41 -5.21
CA TRP A 72 -17.57 -15.99 -5.63
C TRP A 72 -17.62 -15.25 -6.97
N ILE A 73 -16.68 -14.34 -7.18
CA ILE A 73 -16.44 -13.69 -8.47
C ILE A 73 -14.96 -13.74 -8.83
N PHE A 74 -14.66 -13.99 -10.09
CA PHE A 74 -13.29 -13.91 -10.59
C PHE A 74 -12.74 -12.47 -10.55
N SER A 75 -11.51 -12.29 -10.09
CA SER A 75 -10.85 -10.98 -9.95
C SER A 75 -10.75 -10.19 -11.26
N GLY A 76 -10.53 -10.87 -12.39
CA GLY A 76 -10.53 -10.22 -13.71
C GLY A 76 -11.91 -9.70 -14.10
N LYS A 77 -12.95 -10.54 -13.94
CA LYS A 77 -14.36 -10.17 -14.17
C LYS A 77 -14.77 -8.99 -13.28
N LEU A 78 -14.39 -9.03 -12.00
CA LEU A 78 -14.61 -7.93 -11.06
C LEU A 78 -13.92 -6.63 -11.50
N GLY A 79 -12.67 -6.71 -11.94
CA GLY A 79 -11.90 -5.56 -12.46
C GLY A 79 -12.52 -4.96 -13.72
N ASP A 80 -13.00 -5.81 -14.65
CA ASP A 80 -13.67 -5.37 -15.87
C ASP A 80 -14.98 -4.64 -15.56
N HIS A 81 -15.80 -5.20 -14.66
CA HIS A 81 -17.04 -4.54 -14.24
C HIS A 81 -16.77 -3.24 -13.47
N LEU A 82 -15.72 -3.19 -12.65
CA LEU A 82 -15.35 -1.99 -11.93
C LEU A 82 -14.91 -0.89 -12.89
N SER A 83 -14.07 -1.21 -13.88
CA SER A 83 -13.62 -0.27 -14.91
C SER A 83 -14.78 0.28 -15.76
N LYS A 84 -15.80 -0.54 -16.03
CA LYS A 84 -17.03 -0.11 -16.72
C LYS A 84 -17.90 0.85 -15.89
N ARG A 85 -17.94 0.67 -14.57
CA ARG A 85 -18.76 1.48 -13.66
C ARG A 85 -18.04 2.76 -13.22
N LEU A 86 -16.73 2.67 -13.05
CA LEU A 86 -15.85 3.74 -12.62
C LEU A 86 -14.63 3.78 -13.57
N PRO A 87 -14.75 4.43 -14.74
CA PRO A 87 -13.63 4.54 -15.68
C PRO A 87 -12.47 5.38 -15.13
N ASP A 88 -12.76 6.32 -14.22
CA ASP A 88 -11.75 7.13 -13.52
C ASP A 88 -11.07 6.38 -12.37
N PHE A 89 -11.47 5.14 -12.09
CA PHE A 89 -10.88 4.38 -10.99
C PHE A 89 -9.49 3.87 -11.36
N ASP A 90 -8.51 4.28 -10.57
CA ASP A 90 -7.15 3.78 -10.66
C ASP A 90 -6.62 3.41 -9.26
N VAL A 91 -6.18 2.16 -9.10
CA VAL A 91 -5.57 1.66 -7.86
C VAL A 91 -4.32 2.44 -7.44
N ARG A 92 -3.63 3.07 -8.38
CA ARG A 92 -2.43 3.88 -8.12
C ARG A 92 -2.76 5.11 -7.29
N ASN A 93 -3.95 5.69 -7.44
CA ASN A 93 -4.43 6.82 -6.62
C ASN A 93 -4.57 6.44 -5.13
N PHE A 94 -4.70 5.14 -4.86
CA PHE A 94 -4.80 4.57 -3.52
C PHE A 94 -3.46 4.05 -2.98
N GLY A 95 -2.38 4.12 -3.78
CA GLY A 95 -1.05 3.66 -3.37
C GLY A 95 -0.81 2.16 -3.58
N PHE A 96 -1.63 1.50 -4.40
CA PHE A 96 -1.48 0.08 -4.72
C PHE A 96 -1.07 -0.12 -6.18
N SER A 97 -0.15 -1.06 -6.41
CA SER A 97 0.29 -1.42 -7.77
C SER A 97 -0.63 -2.45 -8.44
N LYS A 98 -1.44 -3.17 -7.66
CA LYS A 98 -2.30 -4.26 -8.15
C LYS A 98 -3.70 -4.12 -7.58
N PHE A 99 -4.72 -4.35 -8.42
CA PHE A 99 -6.12 -4.39 -8.01
C PHE A 99 -6.39 -5.38 -6.88
N THR A 100 -5.80 -6.57 -6.99
CA THR A 100 -5.91 -7.60 -5.96
C THR A 100 -5.37 -7.13 -4.61
N ALA A 101 -4.25 -6.39 -4.59
CA ALA A 101 -3.68 -5.87 -3.35
C ALA A 101 -4.57 -4.79 -2.71
N PHE A 102 -5.21 -3.95 -3.54
CA PHE A 102 -6.19 -2.97 -3.09
C PHE A 102 -7.44 -3.64 -2.48
N ILE A 103 -7.99 -4.68 -3.12
CA ILE A 103 -9.15 -5.38 -2.54
C ILE A 103 -8.80 -6.08 -1.22
N LYS A 104 -7.62 -6.69 -1.14
CA LYS A 104 -7.13 -7.30 0.10
C LYS A 104 -7.00 -6.28 1.23
N SER A 105 -6.56 -5.05 0.95
CA SER A 105 -6.40 -4.01 1.97
C SER A 105 -7.73 -3.46 2.50
N LEU A 106 -8.84 -3.60 1.77
CA LEU A 106 -10.17 -3.18 2.22
C LEU A 106 -10.70 -4.05 3.38
N GLY A 107 -10.12 -5.23 3.63
CA GLY A 107 -10.43 -6.11 4.78
C GLY A 107 -11.89 -6.58 4.89
N SER A 108 -12.70 -6.31 3.87
CA SER A 108 -14.15 -6.54 3.87
C SER A 108 -14.55 -7.63 2.88
N TYR A 109 -13.56 -8.22 2.23
CA TYR A 109 -13.72 -9.20 1.17
C TYR A 109 -12.85 -10.40 1.49
N GLU A 110 -13.41 -11.57 1.26
CA GLU A 110 -12.66 -12.81 1.27
C GLU A 110 -12.01 -13.01 -0.10
N TRP A 111 -10.84 -13.62 -0.12
CA TRP A 111 -10.14 -13.93 -1.36
C TRP A 111 -9.68 -15.37 -1.34
N ASN A 112 -9.75 -16.03 -2.48
CA ASN A 112 -9.27 -17.40 -2.68
C ASN A 112 -8.40 -17.47 -3.93
N GLU A 113 -7.35 -18.29 -3.91
CA GLU A 113 -6.48 -18.54 -5.06
C GLU A 113 -6.65 -20.01 -5.47
N ILE A 114 -7.23 -20.23 -6.64
CA ILE A 114 -7.50 -21.56 -7.18
C ILE A 114 -6.61 -21.74 -8.40
N LEU A 115 -5.96 -22.90 -8.51
CA LEU A 115 -5.26 -23.29 -9.73
C LEU A 115 -6.30 -23.84 -10.71
N ASP A 116 -6.38 -23.22 -11.89
CA ASP A 116 -7.20 -23.72 -12.97
C ASP A 116 -6.54 -24.91 -13.68
N ASN A 117 -7.25 -25.58 -14.58
CA ASN A 117 -6.78 -26.71 -15.37
C ASN A 117 -5.46 -26.42 -16.13
N ASN A 118 -5.23 -25.15 -16.48
CA ASN A 118 -4.01 -24.68 -17.12
C ASN A 118 -2.87 -24.36 -16.13
N HIS A 119 -2.95 -24.80 -14.88
CA HIS A 119 -2.04 -24.44 -13.78
C HIS A 119 -1.88 -22.93 -13.57
N GLN A 120 -2.84 -22.14 -14.05
CA GLN A 120 -2.86 -20.69 -13.86
C GLN A 120 -3.56 -20.35 -12.56
N LYS A 121 -2.97 -19.43 -11.80
CA LYS A 121 -3.50 -18.95 -10.52
C LYS A 121 -4.65 -17.97 -10.79
N GLN A 122 -5.87 -18.41 -10.52
CA GLN A 122 -7.07 -17.59 -10.60
C GLN A 122 -7.44 -17.09 -9.20
N ILE A 123 -7.63 -15.78 -9.06
CA ILE A 123 -8.04 -15.18 -7.79
C ILE A 123 -9.53 -14.91 -7.83
N TYR A 124 -10.24 -15.37 -6.81
CA TYR A 124 -11.66 -15.16 -6.60
C TYR A 124 -11.88 -14.29 -5.37
N PHE A 125 -12.94 -13.48 -5.42
CA PHE A 125 -13.37 -12.64 -4.30
C PHE A 125 -14.80 -12.96 -3.91
N ARG A 126 -15.09 -12.79 -2.63
CA ARG A 126 -16.44 -12.89 -2.07
C ARG A 126 -16.66 -11.77 -1.05
N ARG A 127 -17.89 -11.28 -0.95
CA ARG A 127 -18.27 -10.32 0.09
C ARG A 127 -18.23 -11.01 1.45
N ARG A 128 -17.47 -10.47 2.42
CA ARG A 128 -17.52 -10.96 3.80
C ARG A 128 -18.82 -10.45 4.43
N VAL A 129 -19.70 -11.35 4.84
CA VAL A 129 -20.84 -10.97 5.67
C VAL A 129 -20.28 -10.48 7.01
N LYS A 130 -20.65 -9.26 7.41
CA LYS A 130 -20.26 -8.69 8.70
C LYS A 130 -21.07 -9.39 9.79
N ASP A 131 -20.63 -10.58 10.15
CA ASP A 131 -20.69 -11.02 11.53
C ASP A 131 -19.40 -10.56 12.21
N ASP A 132 -19.58 -9.72 13.22
CA ASP A 132 -18.56 -9.28 14.18
C ASP A 132 -17.89 -10.52 14.80
N LYS A 133 -16.78 -10.98 14.19
CA LYS A 133 -15.63 -11.68 14.80
C LYS A 133 -14.74 -12.37 13.74
N ILE A 134 -13.43 -12.25 13.94
CA ILE A 134 -12.34 -13.22 13.64
C ILE A 134 -12.03 -13.48 12.14
N GLY A 135 -10.78 -13.40 11.64
CA GLY A 135 -9.52 -13.34 12.35
C GLY A 135 -8.34 -12.96 11.47
N LYS A 136 -7.23 -12.71 12.17
CA LYS A 136 -5.88 -12.88 11.66
C LYS A 136 -5.81 -14.16 10.82
N THR A 137 -5.23 -14.07 9.63
CA THR A 137 -4.45 -15.18 9.09
C THR A 137 -3.09 -14.63 8.72
N GLU A 138 -2.18 -14.76 9.69
CA GLU A 138 -0.75 -14.85 9.48
C GLU A 138 -0.49 -15.98 8.46
N GLU A 139 0.36 -15.68 7.48
CA GLU A 139 1.50 -16.49 7.08
C GLU A 139 1.52 -17.93 7.62
N LYS A 140 1.39 -18.95 6.75
CA LYS A 140 2.27 -20.15 6.65
C LYS A 140 1.94 -21.02 5.43
N LYS A 141 2.94 -21.20 4.56
CA LYS A 141 3.34 -22.47 3.93
C LYS A 141 4.83 -22.28 3.62
N GLY A 142 5.80 -22.74 4.43
CA GLY A 142 5.94 -24.11 4.94
C GLY A 142 6.38 -24.99 3.76
N VAL A 143 7.68 -24.94 3.40
CA VAL A 143 8.68 -26.01 3.62
C VAL A 143 8.19 -27.36 3.10
N SER A 144 8.80 -27.81 2.01
CA SER A 144 8.86 -29.22 1.62
C SER A 144 10.34 -29.57 1.46
N GLU A 145 10.73 -30.64 2.17
CA GLU A 145 12.00 -31.37 2.18
C GLU A 145 12.73 -31.50 0.85
#